data_AF-A0A0S1M183-F1
#
_entry.id   AF-A0A0S1M183-F1
#
_cell.length_a   1.000
_cell.length_b   1.000
_cell.length_c   1.000
_cell.angle_alpha   90.00
_cell.angle_beta   90.00
_cell.angle_gamma   90.00
#
_symmetry.space_group_name_H-M   'P 1'
#
loop_
_entity.id
_entity.type
_entity.pdbx_description
1 polymer ?
#
loop_
_entity_poly.entity_id
_entity_poly.type
_entity_poly.pdbx_seq_one_letter_code
_entity_poly.pdbx_strand_id
1 'polypeptide(L)'
;MDSKLVFVFLLCAILVVSVTSRRVRPWDDFERDQDYEEEPPPYGKRECKDNFAAATCKNVKENQNCGSQKYATNCAKTCGKC
;
A
#
# COMPACT_ATOMS: atom_id res chain seq x y z
N MET A 1 -9.64 -47.83 -6.21
CA MET A 1 -9.35 -46.50 -5.67
C MET A 1 -10.62 -45.97 -5.06
N ASP A 2 -10.66 -45.78 -3.75
CA ASP A 2 -11.85 -45.22 -3.09
C ASP A 2 -12.11 -43.82 -3.64
N SER A 3 -13.30 -43.61 -4.23
CA SER A 3 -13.68 -42.32 -4.80
C SER A 3 -13.55 -41.18 -3.78
N LYS A 4 -13.70 -41.49 -2.49
CA LYS A 4 -13.48 -40.57 -1.37
C LYS A 4 -12.02 -40.10 -1.26
N LEU A 5 -11.07 -41.02 -1.45
CA LEU A 5 -9.63 -40.70 -1.44
C LEU A 5 -9.31 -39.76 -2.60
N VAL A 6 -9.84 -40.04 -3.80
CA VAL A 6 -9.62 -39.23 -5.01
C VAL A 6 -10.15 -37.81 -4.83
N PHE A 7 -11.33 -37.65 -4.23
CA PHE A 7 -11.90 -36.33 -3.93
C PHE A 7 -11.04 -35.53 -2.95
N VAL A 8 -10.50 -36.17 -1.90
CA VAL A 8 -9.62 -35.51 -0.93
C VAL A 8 -8.33 -35.03 -1.61
N PHE A 9 -7.70 -35.87 -2.44
CA PHE A 9 -6.50 -35.48 -3.18
C PHE A 9 -6.76 -34.31 -4.14
N LEU A 10 -7.90 -34.31 -4.84
CA LEU A 10 -8.31 -33.21 -5.71
C LEU A 10 -8.49 -31.89 -4.95
N LEU A 11 -9.18 -31.93 -3.81
CA LEU A 11 -9.39 -30.73 -2.98
C LEU A 11 -8.08 -30.21 -2.40
N CYS A 12 -7.19 -31.09 -1.92
CA CYS A 12 -5.86 -30.70 -1.45
C CYS A 12 -5.02 -30.05 -2.56
N ALA A 13 -5.04 -30.61 -3.77
CA ALA A 13 -4.30 -30.04 -4.91
C ALA A 13 -4.80 -28.64 -5.29
N ILE A 14 -6.12 -28.42 -5.32
CA ILE A 14 -6.72 -27.11 -5.64
C ILE A 14 -6.34 -26.06 -4.57
N LEU A 15 -6.37 -26.45 -3.29
CA LEU A 15 -5.97 -25.54 -2.20
C LEU A 15 -4.49 -25.16 -2.27
N VAL A 16 -3.61 -26.13 -2.56
CA VAL A 16 -2.17 -25.87 -2.72
C VAL A 16 -1.93 -24.87 -3.87
N VAL A 17 -2.56 -25.08 -5.02
CA VAL A 17 -2.45 -24.15 -6.17
C VAL A 17 -3.01 -22.77 -5.84
N SER A 18 -4.09 -22.68 -5.07
CA SER A 18 -4.70 -21.40 -4.69
C SER A 18 -3.81 -20.59 -3.73
N VAL A 19 -3.04 -21.26 -2.87
CA VAL A 19 -2.11 -20.62 -1.91
C VAL A 19 -0.79 -20.23 -2.60
N THR A 20 -0.30 -21.04 -3.54
CA THR A 20 0.94 -20.76 -4.28
C THR A 20 0.74 -19.83 -5.47
N SER A 21 -0.49 -19.69 -5.97
CA SER A 21 -0.89 -18.65 -6.93
C SER A 21 -1.06 -17.28 -6.26
N ARG A 22 -0.20 -16.97 -5.27
CA ARG A 22 0.11 -15.58 -4.95
C ARG A 22 0.72 -14.99 -6.21
N ARG A 23 -0.12 -14.24 -6.93
CA ARG A 23 0.23 -13.42 -8.10
C ARG A 23 1.63 -12.85 -7.92
N VAL A 24 2.61 -13.41 -8.64
CA VAL A 24 3.83 -12.68 -8.99
C VAL A 24 3.33 -11.36 -9.56
N ARG A 25 3.63 -10.27 -8.86
CA ARG A 25 3.16 -8.98 -9.31
C ARG A 25 3.86 -8.70 -10.64
N PRO A 26 3.20 -8.14 -11.66
CA PRO A 26 3.79 -7.87 -12.98
C PRO A 26 5.03 -6.94 -12.98
N TRP A 27 5.51 -6.54 -11.81
CA TRP A 27 6.61 -5.62 -11.62
C TRP A 27 7.94 -6.32 -11.31
N ASP A 28 7.95 -7.66 -11.17
CA ASP A 28 9.18 -8.43 -10.86
C ASP A 28 10.07 -8.72 -12.09
N ASP A 29 9.61 -8.44 -13.32
CA ASP A 29 10.35 -8.68 -14.57
C ASP A 29 11.04 -7.43 -15.16
N PHE A 30 11.24 -6.36 -14.36
CA PHE A 30 12.10 -5.26 -14.80
C PHE A 30 13.57 -5.60 -14.52
N GLU A 31 14.13 -6.55 -15.28
CA GLU A 31 15.58 -6.51 -15.58
C GLU A 31 15.82 -5.28 -16.45
N ARG A 32 15.91 -4.14 -15.77
CA ARG A 32 16.20 -2.85 -16.38
C ARG A 32 17.71 -2.75 -16.51
N ASP A 33 18.21 -3.10 -17.68
CA ASP A 33 19.50 -2.63 -18.18
C ASP A 33 19.47 -1.10 -18.20
N GLN A 34 19.92 -0.44 -17.13
CA GLN A 34 20.17 0.99 -17.10
C GLN A 34 21.48 1.26 -16.36
N ASP A 35 22.55 1.36 -17.14
CA ASP A 35 23.69 2.25 -16.91
C ASP A 35 23.21 3.72 -16.93
N TYR A 36 22.29 4.06 -16.04
CA TYR A 36 21.96 5.44 -15.68
C TYR A 36 22.02 5.51 -14.17
N GLU A 37 23.08 6.13 -13.66
CA GLU A 37 23.14 6.64 -12.29
C GLU A 37 22.07 7.74 -12.13
N GLU A 38 20.80 7.34 -12.06
CA GLU A 38 19.74 8.20 -11.58
C GLU A 38 19.86 8.17 -10.06
N GLU A 39 20.64 9.11 -9.50
CA GLU A 39 20.68 9.34 -8.07
C GLU A 39 19.21 9.37 -7.57
N PRO A 40 18.83 8.50 -6.60
CA PRO A 40 17.47 8.52 -6.09
C PRO A 40 17.21 9.95 -5.62
N PRO A 41 16.07 10.59 -6.03
CA PRO A 41 15.77 11.93 -5.57
C PRO A 41 15.92 11.90 -4.05
N PRO A 42 16.68 12.85 -3.45
CA PRO A 42 16.99 12.79 -2.04
C PRO A 42 15.67 12.60 -1.34
N TYR A 43 15.55 11.57 -0.49
CA TYR A 43 14.37 11.33 0.33
C TYR A 43 14.18 12.59 1.18
N GLY A 44 13.52 13.59 0.59
CA GLY A 44 13.34 14.89 1.18
C GLY A 44 12.55 14.63 2.44
N LYS A 45 13.11 14.99 3.59
CA LYS A 45 12.37 15.03 4.84
C LYS A 45 11.00 15.63 4.51
N ARG A 46 9.94 14.82 4.61
CA ARG A 46 8.58 15.32 4.38
C ARG A 46 8.38 16.42 5.40
N GLU A 47 8.45 17.68 4.96
CA GLU A 47 8.24 18.81 5.83
C GLU A 47 6.89 18.64 6.49
N CYS A 48 6.87 18.66 7.82
CA CYS A 48 5.60 18.59 8.52
C CYS A 48 4.87 19.93 8.39
N LYS A 49 4.03 20.02 7.36
CA LYS A 49 3.20 21.18 7.09
C LYS A 49 1.79 20.78 6.74
N ASP A 50 0.88 21.71 6.98
CA ASP A 50 -0.47 21.65 6.45
C ASP A 50 -0.47 22.32 5.07
N ASN A 51 -0.95 21.61 4.06
CA ASN A 51 -1.11 22.12 2.69
C ASN A 51 -2.43 22.91 2.54
N PHE A 52 -3.43 22.62 3.37
CA PHE A 52 -4.67 23.39 3.40
C PHE A 52 -4.58 24.57 4.37
N ALA A 53 -5.48 25.53 4.17
CA ALA A 53 -5.62 26.67 5.07
C ALA A 53 -5.84 26.22 6.52
N ALA A 54 -5.28 26.96 7.47
CA ALA A 54 -5.36 26.64 8.89
C ALA A 54 -6.82 26.47 9.38
N ALA A 55 -7.74 27.30 8.88
CA ALA A 55 -9.17 27.19 9.19
C ALA A 55 -9.77 25.84 8.73
N THR A 56 -9.37 25.36 7.54
CA THR A 56 -9.81 24.08 7.00
C THR A 56 -9.27 22.92 7.85
N CYS A 57 -7.97 22.91 8.16
CA CYS A 57 -7.39 21.84 8.97
C CYS A 57 -7.90 21.85 10.42
N LYS A 58 -8.16 23.03 10.99
CA LYS A 58 -8.82 23.17 12.29
C LYS A 58 -10.23 22.56 12.26
N ASN A 59 -11.03 22.89 11.26
CA ASN A 59 -12.36 22.30 11.08
C ASN A 59 -12.29 20.77 10.86
N VAL A 60 -11.28 20.27 10.16
CA VAL A 60 -11.04 18.82 10.00
C VAL A 60 -10.74 18.16 11.34
N LYS A 61 -9.92 18.79 12.20
CA LYS A 61 -9.60 18.28 13.54
C LYS A 61 -10.84 18.27 14.43
N GLU A 62 -11.60 19.35 14.43
CA GLU A 62 -12.85 19.48 15.21
C GLU A 62 -13.90 18.45 14.79
N ASN A 63 -14.02 18.18 13.48
CA ASN A 63 -14.91 17.16 12.93
C ASN A 63 -14.31 15.74 12.89
N GLN A 64 -13.14 15.51 13.49
CA GLN A 64 -12.48 14.19 13.54
C GLN A 64 -12.20 13.55 12.16
N ASN A 65 -12.06 14.37 11.12
CA ASN A 65 -11.86 13.93 9.74
C ASN A 65 -10.39 13.60 9.39
N CYS A 66 -9.49 13.62 10.38
CA CYS A 66 -8.08 13.29 10.23
C CYS A 66 -7.81 11.83 9.79
N GLY A 67 -8.82 10.96 9.86
CA GLY A 67 -8.76 9.59 9.34
C GLY A 67 -8.87 9.49 7.81
N SER A 68 -9.38 10.54 7.15
CA SER A 68 -9.48 10.55 5.69
C SER A 68 -8.10 10.65 5.05
N GLN A 69 -7.83 9.83 4.04
CA GLN A 69 -6.60 9.88 3.26
C GLN A 69 -6.34 11.27 2.67
N LYS A 70 -7.41 12.02 2.32
CA LYS A 70 -7.31 13.39 1.82
C LYS A 70 -6.70 14.34 2.86
N TYR A 71 -7.10 14.23 4.12
CA TYR A 71 -6.66 15.14 5.17
C TYR A 71 -5.42 14.65 5.93
N ALA A 72 -5.13 13.35 5.89
CA ALA A 72 -3.93 12.77 6.50
C ALA A 72 -2.62 13.33 5.91
N THR A 73 -2.61 13.65 4.60
CA THR A 73 -1.45 14.23 3.92
C THR A 73 -1.50 15.75 3.83
N ASN A 74 -2.69 16.35 3.76
CA ASN A 74 -2.85 17.80 3.60
C ASN A 74 -3.01 18.58 4.90
N CYS A 75 -3.38 17.92 5.99
CA CYS A 75 -3.45 18.49 7.32
C CYS A 75 -2.55 17.70 8.28
N ALA A 76 -1.39 17.23 7.79
CA ALA A 76 -0.53 16.30 8.50
C ALA A 76 -0.04 16.87 9.84
N LYS A 77 0.26 18.16 9.91
CA LYS A 77 0.69 18.85 11.13
C LYS A 77 -0.47 18.99 12.11
N THR A 78 -1.61 19.48 11.63
CA THR A 78 -2.81 19.65 12.49
C THR A 78 -3.34 18.32 13.02
N CYS A 79 -3.26 17.26 12.22
CA CYS A 79 -3.70 15.91 12.55
C CYS A 79 -2.65 15.05 13.28
N GLY A 80 -1.44 15.56 13.53
CA GLY A 80 -0.37 14.81 14.22
C GLY A 80 0.05 13.52 13.50
N LYS A 81 0.06 13.56 12.16
CA LYS A 81 0.47 12.44 11.28
C LYS A 81 1.93 12.55 10.86
N CYS A 82 2.53 13.71 11.09
CA CYS A 82 3.93 13.85 11.44
C CYS A 82 4.02 13.93 12.97
#